data_AF-W1X7W8-F1
#
_entry.id   AF-W1X7W8-F1
#
_cell.length_a   1.000
_cell.length_b   1.000
_cell.length_c   1.000
_cell.angle_alpha   90.00
_cell.angle_beta   90.00
_cell.angle_gamma   90.00
#
_symmetry.space_group_name_H-M   'P 1'
#
loop_
_entity.id
_entity.type
_entity.pdbx_description
1 polymer ?
#
loop_
_entity_poly.entity_id
_entity_poly.type
_entity_poly.pdbx_seq_one_letter_code
_entity_poly.pdbx_strand_id
1 'polypeptide(L)'
;RFGIFGGEHSGVNEETQNVLLECAFFSPLSITGRARRHGLHTDASHRYERGVDPALQHKAMERATRLLIDICGGEAGPVIDITNEATLPKRATITLRRSKLDRLIGHHIADEQVTDILRRLGCEVTEGKDEWQAVAPSWRFDMEIEEDLVEEV
;
A
#
# COMPACT_ATOMS: atom_id res chain seq x y z
N ARG A 1 -1.71 19.85 -0.47
CA ARG A 1 -1.22 20.23 0.88
C ARG A 1 -1.06 18.96 1.68
N PHE A 2 -2.16 18.29 2.05
CA PHE A 2 -2.14 16.96 2.69
C PHE A 2 -1.45 15.90 1.81
N GLY A 3 -0.70 15.01 2.44
CA GLY A 3 0.10 13.96 1.78
C GLY A 3 1.29 14.46 0.94
N ILE A 4 1.64 15.75 0.98
CA ILE A 4 2.71 16.32 0.13
C ILE A 4 3.69 17.17 0.96
N PHE A 5 3.21 18.22 1.63
CA PHE A 5 4.07 19.12 2.41
C PHE A 5 3.26 19.82 3.51
N GLY A 6 3.89 19.98 4.68
CA GLY A 6 3.31 20.67 5.84
C GLY A 6 3.17 22.18 5.61
N GLY A 7 2.26 22.81 6.35
CA GLY A 7 2.16 24.26 6.43
C GLY A 7 3.21 24.85 7.38
N GLU A 8 3.65 26.08 7.10
CA GLU A 8 4.66 26.80 7.88
C GLU A 8 4.27 26.97 9.36
N HIS A 9 3.05 27.42 9.64
CA HIS A 9 2.59 27.70 11.01
C HIS A 9 1.96 26.50 11.73
N SER A 10 1.86 25.35 11.07
CA SER A 10 1.21 24.15 11.62
C SER A 10 2.20 23.03 11.97
N GLY A 11 3.50 23.26 11.76
CA GLY A 11 4.55 22.31 12.09
C GLY A 11 4.99 22.40 13.55
N VAL A 12 5.76 21.39 13.98
CA VAL A 12 6.44 21.39 15.29
C VAL A 12 7.52 22.45 15.30
N ASN A 13 7.62 23.21 16.39
CA ASN A 13 8.65 24.21 16.66
C ASN A 13 9.30 23.99 18.03
N GLU A 14 10.26 24.83 18.41
CA GLU A 14 11.05 24.70 19.65
C GLU A 14 10.20 24.74 20.94
N GLU A 15 9.05 25.42 20.91
CA GLU A 15 8.16 25.58 22.07
C GLU A 15 7.01 24.55 22.08
N THR A 16 6.98 23.62 21.12
CA THR A 16 5.87 22.67 20.98
C THR A 16 5.93 21.60 22.06
N GLN A 17 4.85 21.51 22.85
CA GLN A 17 4.73 20.50 23.93
C GLN A 17 3.70 19.41 23.61
N ASN A 18 2.75 19.69 22.72
CA ASN A 18 1.68 18.78 22.35
C ASN A 18 1.64 18.63 20.83
N VAL A 19 1.55 17.41 20.34
CA VAL A 19 1.54 17.09 18.90
C VAL A 19 0.33 16.23 18.55
N LEU A 20 -0.13 16.37 17.31
CA LEU A 20 -1.11 15.48 16.69
C LEU A 20 -0.42 14.71 15.56
N LEU A 21 -0.43 13.39 15.64
CA LEU A 21 0.15 12.54 14.60
C LEU A 21 -0.87 12.28 13.49
N GLU A 22 -0.50 12.60 12.24
CA GLU A 22 -1.27 12.23 11.05
C GLU A 22 -0.69 10.94 10.45
N CYS A 23 -1.51 9.88 10.36
CA CYS A 23 -1.20 8.67 9.60
C CYS A 23 -2.43 8.34 8.74
N ALA A 24 -2.31 8.52 7.43
CA ALA A 24 -3.46 8.47 6.53
C ALA A 24 -3.16 7.63 5.29
N PHE A 25 -4.22 7.17 4.64
CA PHE A 25 -4.19 6.68 3.27
C PHE A 25 -4.78 7.76 2.36
N PHE A 26 -4.04 8.13 1.32
CA PHE A 26 -4.54 9.00 0.26
C PHE A 26 -4.57 8.23 -1.06
N SER A 27 -5.71 8.27 -1.76
CA SER A 27 -5.82 7.63 -3.08
C SER A 27 -4.76 8.20 -4.03
N PRO A 28 -3.98 7.36 -4.75
CA PRO A 28 -2.88 7.83 -5.59
C PRO A 28 -3.30 8.86 -6.65
N LEU A 29 -4.46 8.63 -7.28
CA LEU A 29 -5.06 9.54 -8.27
C LEU A 29 -5.40 10.93 -7.69
N SER A 30 -5.65 11.00 -6.38
CA SER A 30 -5.90 12.27 -5.70
C SER A 30 -4.62 13.04 -5.41
N ILE A 31 -3.44 12.41 -5.41
CA ILE A 31 -2.15 13.05 -5.09
C ILE A 31 -1.31 13.30 -6.34
N THR A 32 -1.38 12.42 -7.33
CA THR A 32 -0.53 12.44 -8.53
C THR A 32 -0.50 13.81 -9.23
N GLY A 33 0.70 14.24 -9.62
CA GLY A 33 0.94 15.51 -10.32
C GLY A 33 0.77 16.80 -9.49
N ARG A 34 0.17 16.75 -8.29
CA ARG A 34 -0.04 17.95 -7.45
C ARG A 34 1.25 18.50 -6.88
N ALA A 35 2.19 17.64 -6.48
CA ALA A 35 3.48 18.06 -5.96
C ALA A 35 4.32 18.75 -7.04
N ARG A 36 4.42 18.11 -8.22
CA ARG A 36 5.15 18.64 -9.39
C ARG A 36 4.62 20.01 -9.85
N ARG A 37 3.31 20.24 -9.77
CA ARG A 37 2.69 21.55 -10.09
C ARG A 37 3.29 22.72 -9.30
N HIS A 38 3.82 22.45 -8.11
CA HIS A 38 4.43 23.44 -7.23
C HIS A 38 5.96 23.28 -7.12
N GLY A 39 6.59 22.49 -8.00
CA GLY A 39 8.02 22.23 -7.95
C GLY A 39 8.46 21.41 -6.73
N LEU A 40 7.54 20.68 -6.08
CA LEU A 40 7.82 19.88 -4.90
C LEU A 40 8.02 18.41 -5.27
N HIS A 41 8.98 17.79 -4.60
CA HIS A 41 9.19 16.34 -4.64
C HIS A 41 9.63 15.85 -3.27
N THR A 42 8.67 15.38 -2.47
CA THR A 42 8.90 14.91 -1.10
C THR A 42 8.71 13.42 -1.00
N ASP A 43 9.31 12.81 0.03
CA ASP A 43 9.13 11.39 0.35
C ASP A 43 7.66 10.97 0.44
N ALA A 44 6.82 11.83 1.02
CA ALA A 44 5.39 11.62 1.12
C ALA A 44 4.73 11.62 -0.27
N SER A 45 4.96 12.66 -1.06
CA SER A 45 4.36 12.77 -2.40
C SER A 45 4.76 11.62 -3.32
N HIS A 46 6.03 11.19 -3.27
CA HIS A 46 6.56 10.10 -4.08
C HIS A 46 5.91 8.75 -3.72
N ARG A 47 5.67 8.50 -2.43
CA ARG A 47 5.02 7.26 -1.96
C ARG A 47 3.53 7.27 -2.24
N TYR A 48 2.82 8.34 -1.84
CA TYR A 48 1.38 8.41 -2.03
C TYR A 48 0.96 8.42 -3.50
N GLU A 49 1.74 9.00 -4.42
CA GLU A 49 1.40 8.97 -5.86
C GLU A 49 1.53 7.58 -6.50
N ARG A 50 2.26 6.65 -5.86
CA ARG A 50 2.44 5.26 -6.32
C ARG A 50 1.57 4.25 -5.59
N GLY A 51 1.08 4.60 -4.41
CA GLY A 51 0.33 3.70 -3.54
C GLY A 51 1.10 3.42 -2.25
N VAL A 52 0.44 3.71 -1.13
CA VAL A 52 0.84 3.22 0.20
C VAL A 52 -0.22 2.20 0.59
N ASP A 53 0.21 1.08 1.17
CA ASP A 53 -0.68 0.01 1.61
C ASP A 53 -1.85 0.56 2.45
N PRO A 54 -3.11 0.41 2.03
CA PRO A 54 -4.30 0.92 2.72
C PRO A 54 -4.60 0.18 4.03
N ALA A 55 -3.88 -0.91 4.34
CA ALA A 55 -4.00 -1.66 5.60
C ALA A 55 -2.88 -1.35 6.61
N LEU A 56 -1.92 -0.46 6.27
CA LEU A 56 -0.70 -0.25 7.06
C LEU A 56 -0.85 0.81 8.17
N GLN A 57 -1.83 1.72 8.07
CA GLN A 57 -1.89 2.97 8.85
C GLN A 57 -1.94 2.70 10.36
N HIS A 58 -2.73 1.73 10.79
CA HIS A 58 -2.83 1.32 12.20
C HIS A 58 -1.47 0.92 12.77
N LYS A 59 -0.78 -0.01 12.10
CA LYS A 59 0.55 -0.48 12.54
C LYS A 59 1.58 0.64 12.53
N ALA A 60 1.53 1.51 11.52
CA ALA A 60 2.45 2.64 11.40
C ALA A 60 2.23 3.69 12.50
N MET A 61 0.97 4.03 12.81
CA MET A 61 0.60 4.93 13.90
C MET A 61 1.12 4.41 15.24
N GLU A 62 0.78 3.17 15.60
CA GLU A 62 1.23 2.56 16.86
C GLU A 62 2.75 2.51 16.98
N ARG A 63 3.45 2.22 15.87
CA ARG A 63 4.91 2.20 15.84
C ARG A 63 5.49 3.60 16.09
N ALA A 64 4.94 4.63 15.45
CA ALA A 64 5.39 6.01 15.59
C ALA A 64 5.10 6.53 17.00
N THR A 65 3.90 6.30 17.53
CA THR A 65 3.50 6.70 18.89
C THR A 65 4.43 6.11 19.94
N ARG A 66 4.71 4.79 19.87
CA ARG A 66 5.62 4.15 20.82
C ARG A 66 7.03 4.75 20.75
N LEU A 67 7.59 4.90 19.55
CA LEU A 67 8.92 5.47 19.38
C LEU A 67 9.00 6.92 19.86
N LEU A 68 7.95 7.71 19.63
CA LEU A 68 7.90 9.10 20.08
C LEU A 68 7.92 9.19 21.62
N ILE A 69 7.12 8.37 22.30
CA ILE A 69 7.10 8.33 23.78
C ILE A 69 8.42 7.82 24.32
N ASP A 70 8.99 6.76 23.74
CA ASP A 70 10.27 6.18 24.19
C ASP A 70 11.42 7.21 24.12
N ILE A 71 11.37 8.14 23.17
CA ILE A 71 12.44 9.12 22.90
C ILE A 71 12.17 10.46 23.58
N CYS A 72 10.95 10.98 23.49
CA CYS A 72 10.58 12.34 23.92
C CYS A 72 9.79 12.36 25.22
N GLY A 73 9.33 11.22 25.72
CA GLY A 73 8.38 11.12 26.82
C GLY A 73 6.95 11.52 26.41
N GLY A 74 6.11 11.77 27.41
CA GLY A 74 4.70 12.14 27.24
C GLY A 74 3.76 10.94 27.28
N GLU A 75 2.49 11.21 27.01
CA GLU A 75 1.39 10.24 27.05
C GLU A 75 0.54 10.37 25.79
N ALA A 76 0.05 9.24 25.27
CA ALA A 76 -0.81 9.22 24.09
C ALA A 76 -2.29 9.12 24.47
N GLY A 77 -3.11 9.91 23.79
CA GLY A 77 -4.57 9.71 23.77
C GLY A 77 -4.99 8.54 22.86
N PRO A 78 -6.30 8.25 22.77
CA PRO A 78 -6.80 7.23 21.87
C PRO A 78 -6.61 7.61 20.40
N VAL A 79 -6.45 6.60 19.54
CA VAL A 79 -6.44 6.79 18.08
C VAL A 79 -7.84 7.19 17.61
N ILE A 80 -7.91 8.24 16.80
CA ILE A 80 -9.13 8.66 16.11
C ILE A 80 -9.08 8.09 14.70
N ASP A 81 -9.88 7.05 14.45
CA ASP A 81 -10.02 6.44 13.12
C ASP A 81 -11.25 6.98 12.39
N ILE A 82 -11.03 7.58 11.22
CA ILE A 82 -12.08 8.03 10.29
C ILE A 82 -11.87 7.30 8.96
N THR A 83 -12.33 6.05 8.90
CA THR A 83 -12.25 5.20 7.71
C THR A 83 -13.57 5.17 6.95
N ASN A 84 -13.49 5.29 5.61
CA ASN A 84 -14.64 5.09 4.72
C ASN A 84 -14.44 3.83 3.87
N GLU A 85 -15.05 2.74 4.34
CA GLU A 85 -15.02 1.40 3.72
C GLU A 85 -15.46 1.40 2.25
N ALA A 86 -16.40 2.27 1.87
CA ALA A 86 -16.90 2.32 0.50
C ALA A 86 -15.86 2.86 -0.49
N THR A 87 -14.90 3.65 -0.01
CA THR A 87 -13.85 4.28 -0.83
C THR A 87 -12.48 3.65 -0.68
N LEU A 88 -12.32 2.71 0.27
CA LEU A 88 -11.08 1.95 0.37
C LEU A 88 -10.90 1.07 -0.87
N PRO A 89 -9.67 0.97 -1.41
CA PRO A 89 -9.39 0.09 -2.53
C PRO A 89 -9.66 -1.36 -2.14
N LYS A 90 -10.31 -2.09 -3.03
CA LYS A 90 -10.57 -3.53 -2.86
C LYS A 90 -9.45 -4.29 -3.54
N ARG A 91 -8.94 -5.33 -2.86
CA ARG A 91 -7.95 -6.24 -3.42
C ARG A 91 -8.52 -6.93 -4.66
N ALA A 92 -7.79 -6.90 -5.77
CA ALA A 92 -8.20 -7.56 -7.00
C ALA A 92 -8.23 -9.08 -6.81
N THR A 93 -9.24 -9.73 -7.39
CA THR A 93 -9.30 -11.19 -7.52
C THR A 93 -9.06 -11.52 -8.99
N ILE A 94 -7.95 -12.18 -9.28
CA ILE A 94 -7.43 -12.38 -10.62
C ILE A 94 -7.34 -13.88 -10.89
N THR A 95 -7.79 -14.29 -12.07
CA THR A 95 -7.65 -15.67 -12.54
C THR A 95 -6.47 -15.77 -13.50
N LEU A 96 -5.48 -16.59 -13.15
CA LEU A 96 -4.36 -16.96 -14.00
C LEU A 96 -4.61 -18.32 -14.65
N ARG A 97 -4.72 -18.35 -15.98
CA ARG A 97 -4.92 -19.61 -16.73
C ARG A 97 -3.59 -20.22 -17.13
N ARG A 98 -3.45 -21.53 -16.97
CA ARG A 98 -2.28 -22.32 -17.44
C ARG A 98 -1.93 -22.03 -18.90
N SER A 99 -2.96 -22.01 -19.75
CA SER A 99 -2.80 -21.74 -21.19
C SER A 99 -2.27 -20.35 -21.50
N LYS A 100 -2.60 -19.33 -20.70
CA LYS A 100 -2.10 -17.96 -20.87
C LYS A 100 -0.65 -17.85 -20.40
N LEU A 101 -0.36 -18.43 -19.24
CA LEU A 101 0.97 -18.48 -18.64
C LEU A 101 1.99 -19.09 -19.60
N ASP A 102 1.73 -20.32 -20.05
CA ASP A 102 2.65 -21.06 -20.93
C ASP A 102 2.84 -20.36 -22.28
N ARG A 103 1.78 -19.72 -22.81
CA ARG A 103 1.83 -19.02 -24.09
C ARG A 103 2.64 -17.72 -24.04
N LEU A 104 2.52 -16.95 -22.96
CA LEU A 104 3.22 -15.66 -22.84
C LEU A 104 4.68 -15.83 -22.45
N ILE A 105 4.99 -16.75 -21.53
CA ILE A 105 6.36 -17.03 -21.11
C ILE A 105 7.10 -17.86 -22.17
N GLY A 106 6.40 -18.79 -22.83
CA GLY A 106 7.01 -19.75 -23.75
C GLY A 106 7.80 -20.86 -23.05
N HIS A 107 7.64 -21.01 -21.73
CA HIS A 107 8.26 -22.03 -20.90
C HIS A 107 7.24 -22.57 -19.87
N HIS A 108 7.28 -23.88 -19.64
CA HIS A 108 6.37 -24.55 -18.69
C HIS A 108 6.98 -24.55 -17.28
N ILE A 109 6.39 -23.78 -16.37
CA ILE A 109 6.75 -23.75 -14.94
C ILE A 109 5.81 -24.69 -14.18
N ALA A 110 6.32 -25.58 -13.32
CA ALA A 110 5.49 -26.56 -12.61
C ALA A 110 4.41 -25.90 -11.74
N ASP A 111 3.23 -26.53 -11.62
CA ASP A 111 2.07 -25.95 -10.92
C ASP A 111 2.39 -25.61 -9.46
N GLU A 112 3.17 -26.46 -8.78
CA GLU A 112 3.57 -26.25 -7.40
C GLU A 112 4.45 -25.01 -7.24
N GLN A 113 5.28 -24.72 -8.24
CA GLN A 113 6.16 -23.55 -8.24
C GLN A 113 5.39 -22.26 -8.49
N VAL A 114 4.41 -22.27 -9.40
CA VAL A 114 3.51 -21.11 -9.64
C VAL A 114 2.78 -20.76 -8.34
N THR A 115 2.20 -21.77 -7.68
CA THR A 115 1.51 -21.56 -6.39
C THR A 115 2.45 -21.03 -5.30
N ASP A 116 3.67 -21.57 -5.18
CA ASP A 116 4.65 -21.10 -4.18
C ASP A 116 5.01 -19.63 -4.39
N ILE A 117 5.30 -19.23 -5.63
CA ILE A 117 5.67 -17.85 -5.97
C ILE A 117 4.55 -16.88 -5.56
N LEU A 118 3.31 -17.13 -6.01
CA LEU A 118 2.17 -16.26 -5.73
C LEU A 118 1.87 -16.17 -4.23
N ARG A 119 1.94 -17.29 -3.49
CA ARG A 119 1.74 -17.29 -2.03
C ARG A 119 2.83 -16.52 -1.30
N ARG A 120 4.10 -16.63 -1.72
CA ARG A 120 5.23 -15.91 -1.12
C ARG A 120 5.18 -14.40 -1.39
N LEU A 121 4.62 -14.00 -2.52
CA LEU A 121 4.32 -12.59 -2.83
C LEU A 121 3.19 -12.02 -1.97
N GLY A 122 2.42 -12.88 -1.30
CA GLY A 122 1.35 -12.53 -0.37
C GLY A 122 -0.06 -12.74 -0.92
N CYS A 123 -0.21 -13.36 -2.09
CA CYS A 123 -1.52 -13.64 -2.65
C CYS A 123 -2.22 -14.77 -1.89
N GLU A 124 -3.55 -14.66 -1.74
CA GLU A 124 -4.39 -15.79 -1.32
C GLU A 124 -4.73 -16.61 -2.57
N VAL A 125 -4.17 -17.82 -2.69
CA VAL A 125 -4.25 -18.63 -3.93
C VAL A 125 -5.12 -19.85 -3.73
N THR A 126 -6.16 -19.98 -4.55
CA THR A 126 -6.97 -21.19 -4.72
C THR A 126 -6.66 -21.83 -6.07
N GLU A 127 -6.24 -23.10 -6.03
CA GLU A 127 -5.86 -23.87 -7.22
C GLU A 127 -7.12 -24.49 -7.84
N GLY A 128 -7.25 -24.35 -9.17
CA GLY A 128 -8.33 -24.90 -9.98
C GLY A 128 -7.79 -25.87 -11.03
N LYS A 129 -8.68 -26.33 -11.92
CA LYS A 129 -8.25 -27.16 -13.05
C LYS A 129 -7.65 -26.26 -14.13
N ASP A 130 -6.33 -26.39 -14.36
CA ASP A 130 -5.58 -25.61 -15.35
C ASP A 130 -5.63 -24.07 -15.11
N GLU A 131 -5.86 -23.64 -13.86
CA GLU A 131 -5.91 -22.23 -13.47
C GLU A 131 -5.66 -22.00 -11.97
N TRP A 132 -5.34 -20.76 -11.62
CA TRP A 132 -5.25 -20.26 -10.24
C TRP A 132 -6.14 -19.04 -10.07
N GLN A 133 -6.88 -19.00 -8.97
CA GLN A 133 -7.55 -17.78 -8.52
C GLN A 133 -6.72 -17.17 -7.38
N ALA A 134 -6.18 -15.98 -7.62
CA ALA A 134 -5.34 -15.26 -6.67
C ALA A 134 -6.00 -13.94 -6.25
N VAL A 135 -6.09 -13.71 -4.94
CA VAL A 135 -6.42 -12.39 -4.39
C VAL A 135 -5.12 -11.67 -4.08
N ALA A 136 -4.89 -10.52 -4.74
CA ALA A 136 -3.68 -9.73 -4.56
C ALA A 136 -3.57 -9.18 -3.12
N PRO A 137 -2.36 -9.05 -2.55
CA PRO A 137 -2.19 -8.42 -1.25
C PRO A 137 -2.41 -6.89 -1.34
N SER A 138 -2.75 -6.26 -0.21
CA SER A 138 -3.14 -4.84 -0.18
C SER A 138 -2.02 -3.86 -0.56
N TRP A 139 -0.75 -4.26 -0.45
CA TRP A 139 0.41 -3.42 -0.78
C TRP A 139 0.79 -3.45 -2.26
N ARG A 140 0.19 -4.31 -3.08
CA ARG A 140 0.45 -4.42 -4.54
C ARG A 140 -0.61 -3.64 -5.30
N PHE A 141 -0.21 -2.51 -5.88
CA PHE A 141 -1.06 -1.63 -6.71
C PHE A 141 -0.90 -1.89 -8.21
N ASP A 142 -0.12 -2.91 -8.54
CA ASP A 142 0.33 -3.35 -9.85
C ASP A 142 -0.15 -4.79 -10.15
N MET A 143 -1.11 -5.30 -9.37
CA MET A 143 -1.75 -6.60 -9.57
C MET A 143 -3.26 -6.39 -9.75
N GLU A 144 -3.69 -6.20 -10.99
CA GLU A 144 -5.08 -5.93 -11.37
C GLU A 144 -5.58 -6.86 -12.49
N ILE A 145 -4.67 -7.36 -13.34
CA ILE A 145 -4.99 -8.22 -14.49
C ILE A 145 -4.19 -9.51 -14.50
N GLU A 146 -4.60 -10.46 -15.36
CA GLU A 146 -3.97 -11.78 -15.49
C GLU A 146 -2.50 -11.67 -15.89
N GLU A 147 -2.16 -10.73 -16.77
CA GLU A 147 -0.78 -10.48 -17.21
C GLU A 147 0.15 -10.03 -16.09
N ASP A 148 -0.36 -9.34 -15.07
CA ASP A 148 0.46 -8.94 -13.92
C ASP A 148 0.91 -10.18 -13.13
N LEU A 149 0.03 -11.17 -12.98
CA LEU A 149 0.42 -12.44 -12.36
C LEU A 149 1.41 -13.24 -13.21
N VAL A 150 1.37 -13.07 -14.54
CA VAL A 150 2.34 -13.70 -15.45
C VAL A 150 3.73 -13.06 -15.32
N GLU A 151 3.81 -11.73 -15.09
CA GLU A 151 5.10 -11.04 -14.88
C GLU A 151 5.81 -11.52 -13.59
N GLU A 152 5.02 -11.89 -12.59
CA GLU A 152 5.51 -12.27 -11.26
C GLU A 152 6.00 -13.71 -11.14
N VAL A 153 5.56 -14.58 -12.05
CA VAL A 153 5.85 -16.03 -12.10
C VAL A 153 7.06 -16.31 -12.98
#